data_AF-A0AAW5LI93-F1
#
_entry.id   AF-A0AAW5LI93-F1
#
_cell.length_a   1.000
_cell.length_b   1.000
_cell.length_c   1.000
_cell.angle_alpha   90.00
_cell.angle_beta   90.00
_cell.angle_gamma   90.00
#
_symmetry.space_group_name_H-M   'P 1'
#
loop_
_entity.id
_entity.type
_entity.pdbx_description
1 polymer ?
#
loop_
_entity_poly.entity_id
_entity_poly.type
_entity_poly.pdbx_seq_one_letter_code
_entity_poly.pdbx_strand_id
1 'polypeptide(L)'
;MRKTIITIMASTVVLSACGNDKVQQLEEKKSSLKSDNRKLKQEVLDLEDKNKTYKQKENSVKSKIKQNEQESSSQFTTQYLKSSTKFVNETKTNIASYNKIKKNVTSKFDDEHTKNELENIYHDQENITDRYKNEMKGKTIPKDYKSLHKSMLKLSTSIEKVFKDLNDAYDKKDKKGIQKAIQELNGLDKEIDQIE
;
A
#
# COMPACT_ATOMS: atom_id res chain seq x y z
N MET A 1 54.70 -55.24 -86.57
CA MET A 1 53.36 -55.62 -86.03
C MET A 1 52.86 -54.49 -85.12
N ARG A 2 51.53 -54.27 -85.03
CA ARG A 2 50.75 -53.69 -83.90
C ARG A 2 51.59 -52.90 -82.85
N LYS A 3 51.52 -51.56 -82.75
CA LYS A 3 50.43 -50.74 -82.17
C LYS A 3 50.81 -49.23 -82.33
N THR A 4 49.97 -48.19 -82.12
CA THR A 4 48.50 -47.98 -82.22
C THR A 4 48.22 -46.49 -81.94
N ILE A 5 47.50 -45.78 -82.84
CA ILE A 5 46.84 -44.45 -82.66
C ILE A 5 47.79 -43.23 -82.48
N ILE A 6 47.80 -42.16 -83.30
CA ILE A 6 46.76 -41.30 -83.94
C ILE A 6 46.32 -40.11 -83.04
N THR A 7 46.55 -38.89 -83.55
CA THR A 7 45.74 -37.65 -83.38
C THR A 7 45.95 -36.72 -82.17
N ILE A 8 46.44 -35.52 -82.52
CA ILE A 8 45.93 -34.16 -82.19
C ILE A 8 45.42 -33.90 -80.76
N MET A 9 46.17 -33.04 -80.05
CA MET A 9 45.59 -31.87 -79.37
C MET A 9 46.37 -30.65 -79.89
N ALA A 10 45.82 -29.90 -80.84
CA ALA A 10 44.83 -28.84 -80.61
C ALA A 10 45.43 -27.64 -79.85
N SER A 11 45.92 -26.67 -80.64
CA SER A 11 45.83 -25.23 -80.41
C SER A 11 45.89 -24.70 -78.96
N THR A 12 47.06 -24.14 -78.62
CA THR A 12 47.21 -22.80 -78.02
C THR A 12 46.07 -22.28 -77.10
N VAL A 13 46.32 -22.41 -75.80
CA VAL A 13 46.14 -21.37 -74.76
C VAL A 13 45.06 -20.30 -75.01
N VAL A 14 43.95 -20.39 -74.28
CA VAL A 14 43.19 -19.21 -73.81
C VAL A 14 42.89 -19.35 -72.33
N LEU A 15 43.70 -18.65 -71.52
CA LEU A 15 43.38 -18.01 -70.24
C LEU A 15 42.51 -18.77 -69.22
N SER A 16 43.21 -19.24 -68.19
CA SER A 16 42.72 -19.40 -66.82
C SER A 16 42.15 -18.08 -66.26
N ALA A 17 40.90 -17.74 -66.61
CA ALA A 17 40.26 -16.48 -66.24
C ALA A 17 38.75 -16.63 -65.91
N CYS A 18 38.37 -17.69 -65.19
CA CYS A 18 36.98 -17.87 -64.71
C CYS A 18 36.87 -18.47 -63.28
N GLY A 19 38.00 -18.52 -62.55
CA GLY A 19 38.09 -19.07 -61.19
C GLY A 19 38.66 -18.12 -60.15
N ASN A 20 39.66 -17.30 -60.50
CA ASN A 20 40.40 -16.47 -59.53
C ASN A 20 39.52 -15.41 -58.84
N ASP A 21 38.79 -14.60 -59.62
CA ASP A 21 37.91 -13.56 -59.07
C ASP A 21 36.81 -14.13 -58.17
N LYS A 22 36.26 -15.30 -58.51
CA LYS A 22 35.26 -15.98 -57.67
C LYS A 22 35.86 -16.48 -56.36
N VAL A 23 37.08 -17.02 -56.37
CA VAL A 23 37.78 -17.44 -55.15
C VAL A 23 38.10 -16.23 -54.28
N GLN A 24 38.67 -15.17 -54.84
CA GLN A 24 39.00 -13.95 -54.10
C GLN A 24 37.76 -13.27 -53.50
N GLN A 25 36.68 -13.12 -54.29
CA GLN A 25 35.39 -12.60 -53.78
C GLN A 25 34.77 -13.48 -52.69
N LEU A 26 34.97 -14.81 -52.74
CA LEU A 26 34.53 -15.72 -51.69
C LEU A 26 35.38 -15.59 -50.41
N GLU A 27 36.69 -15.38 -50.53
CA GLU A 27 37.56 -15.10 -49.38
C GLU A 27 37.28 -13.74 -48.74
N GLU A 28 37.04 -12.70 -49.54
CA GLU A 28 36.60 -11.38 -49.06
C GLU A 28 35.24 -11.46 -48.34
N LYS A 29 34.25 -12.15 -48.92
CA LYS A 29 32.95 -12.41 -48.26
C LYS A 29 33.11 -13.21 -46.96
N LYS A 30 33.94 -14.26 -46.96
CA LYS A 30 34.27 -15.06 -45.77
C LYS A 30 34.95 -14.21 -44.69
N SER A 31 35.82 -13.28 -45.07
CA SER A 31 36.48 -12.34 -44.17
C SER A 31 35.48 -11.34 -43.56
N SER A 32 34.59 -10.76 -44.38
CA SER A 32 33.51 -9.87 -43.90
C SER A 32 32.58 -10.61 -42.94
N LEU A 33 32.04 -11.78 -43.33
CA LEU A 33 31.17 -12.60 -42.48
C LEU A 33 31.84 -12.98 -41.15
N LYS A 34 33.15 -13.25 -41.15
CA LYS A 34 33.92 -13.53 -39.93
C LYS A 34 34.11 -12.26 -39.06
N SER A 35 34.22 -11.09 -39.67
CA SER A 35 34.26 -9.80 -38.97
C SER A 35 32.91 -9.46 -38.35
N ASP A 36 31.83 -9.59 -39.10
CA ASP A 36 30.47 -9.27 -38.66
C ASP A 36 29.97 -10.27 -37.61
N ASN A 37 30.31 -11.57 -37.73
CA ASN A 37 30.07 -12.57 -36.67
C ASN A 37 30.80 -12.22 -35.36
N ARG A 38 32.03 -11.67 -35.42
CA ARG A 38 32.75 -11.19 -34.23
C ARG A 38 32.06 -9.97 -33.61
N LYS A 39 31.58 -9.01 -34.41
CA LYS A 39 30.81 -7.85 -33.93
C LYS A 39 29.51 -8.29 -33.25
N LEU A 40 28.71 -9.14 -33.91
CA LEU A 40 27.48 -9.69 -33.35
C LEU A 40 27.73 -10.46 -32.06
N LYS A 41 28.83 -11.24 -31.97
CA LYS A 41 29.20 -11.92 -30.73
C LYS A 41 29.55 -10.93 -29.61
N GLN A 42 30.23 -9.83 -29.92
CA GLN A 42 30.51 -8.78 -28.93
C GLN A 42 29.23 -8.08 -28.49
N GLU A 43 28.34 -7.75 -29.42
CA GLU A 43 27.04 -7.13 -29.13
C GLU A 43 26.16 -8.03 -28.25
N VAL A 44 26.14 -9.35 -28.48
CA VAL A 44 25.46 -10.32 -27.61
C VAL A 44 26.05 -10.29 -26.20
N LEU A 45 27.38 -10.29 -26.04
CA LEU A 45 28.03 -10.22 -24.71
C LEU A 45 27.72 -8.90 -23.99
N ASP A 46 27.74 -7.77 -24.70
CA ASP A 46 27.40 -6.45 -24.16
C ASP A 46 25.91 -6.38 -23.76
N LEU A 47 25.02 -7.03 -24.51
CA LEU A 47 23.58 -7.13 -24.18
C LEU A 47 23.33 -8.06 -22.99
N GLU A 48 24.06 -9.17 -22.88
CA GLU A 48 24.02 -10.09 -21.73
C GLU A 48 24.46 -9.38 -20.43
N ASP A 49 25.53 -8.60 -20.46
CA ASP A 49 26.01 -7.85 -19.30
C ASP A 49 25.05 -6.70 -18.91
N LYS A 50 24.49 -5.97 -19.89
CA LYS A 50 23.40 -5.01 -19.65
C LYS A 50 22.17 -5.68 -19.02
N ASN A 51 21.75 -6.84 -19.52
CA ASN A 51 20.63 -7.60 -18.98
C ASN A 51 20.89 -8.07 -17.53
N LYS A 52 22.09 -8.57 -17.25
CA LYS A 52 22.55 -8.90 -15.88
C LYS A 52 22.51 -7.69 -14.96
N THR A 53 22.98 -6.53 -15.43
CA THR A 53 22.93 -5.25 -14.71
C THR A 53 21.49 -4.80 -14.42
N TYR A 54 20.57 -4.92 -15.39
CA TYR A 54 19.16 -4.57 -15.19
C TYR A 54 18.47 -5.49 -14.18
N LYS A 55 18.71 -6.82 -14.23
CA LYS A 55 18.19 -7.77 -13.23
C LYS A 55 18.70 -7.48 -11.81
N GLN A 56 19.95 -7.04 -11.67
CA GLN A 56 20.49 -6.60 -10.37
C GLN A 56 19.80 -5.32 -9.86
N LYS A 57 19.54 -4.34 -10.74
CA LYS A 57 18.80 -3.12 -10.41
C LYS A 57 17.35 -3.42 -10.02
N GLU A 58 16.66 -4.28 -10.76
CA GLU A 58 15.29 -4.73 -10.47
C GLU A 58 15.20 -5.38 -9.08
N ASN A 59 16.10 -6.32 -8.78
CA ASN A 59 16.16 -6.97 -7.47
C ASN A 59 16.45 -5.96 -6.34
N SER A 60 17.33 -4.98 -6.55
CA SER A 60 17.58 -3.91 -5.57
C SER A 60 16.33 -3.05 -5.32
N VAL A 61 15.60 -2.67 -6.37
CA VAL A 61 14.33 -1.93 -6.25
C VAL A 61 13.29 -2.77 -5.51
N LYS A 62 13.14 -4.05 -5.84
CA LYS A 62 12.20 -4.97 -5.17
C LYS A 62 12.51 -5.15 -3.69
N SER A 63 13.79 -5.25 -3.32
CA SER A 63 14.21 -5.29 -1.90
C SER A 63 13.96 -3.97 -1.17
N LYS A 64 14.23 -2.83 -1.81
CA LYS A 64 13.91 -1.50 -1.24
C LYS A 64 12.40 -1.30 -1.04
N ILE A 65 11.57 -1.76 -1.98
CA ILE A 65 10.11 -1.75 -1.83
C ILE A 65 9.71 -2.56 -0.59
N LYS A 66 10.18 -3.80 -0.46
CA LYS A 66 9.90 -4.65 0.72
C LYS A 66 10.37 -4.03 2.03
N GLN A 67 11.55 -3.42 2.06
CA GLN A 67 12.07 -2.75 3.25
C GLN A 67 11.20 -1.53 3.61
N ASN A 68 10.87 -0.68 2.62
CA ASN A 68 9.97 0.45 2.81
C ASN A 68 8.56 0.00 3.26
N GLU A 69 8.04 -1.12 2.77
CA GLU A 69 6.78 -1.73 3.23
C GLU A 69 6.87 -2.15 4.70
N GLN A 70 7.98 -2.76 5.13
CA GLN A 70 8.21 -3.16 6.53
C GLN A 70 8.35 -1.95 7.46
N GLU A 71 9.16 -0.96 7.08
CA GLU A 71 9.36 0.28 7.85
C GLU A 71 8.06 1.10 7.93
N SER A 72 7.34 1.23 6.81
CA SER A 72 6.03 1.89 6.76
C SER A 72 4.98 1.15 7.60
N SER A 73 4.98 -0.19 7.60
CA SER A 73 4.09 -0.98 8.46
C SER A 73 4.42 -0.83 9.95
N SER A 74 5.70 -0.71 10.31
CA SER A 74 6.14 -0.44 11.70
C SER A 74 5.74 0.96 12.18
N GLN A 75 5.98 1.98 11.35
CA GLN A 75 5.55 3.36 11.61
C GLN A 75 4.02 3.48 11.67
N PHE A 76 3.32 2.83 10.74
CA PHE A 76 1.85 2.73 10.77
C PHE A 76 1.39 2.10 12.07
N THR A 77 1.95 0.96 12.47
CA THR A 77 1.59 0.24 13.70
C THR A 77 1.74 1.14 14.92
N THR A 78 2.90 1.78 15.07
CA THR A 78 3.17 2.70 16.18
C THR A 78 2.19 3.88 16.21
N GLN A 79 1.92 4.51 15.06
CA GLN A 79 0.96 5.60 14.99
C GLN A 79 -0.47 5.12 15.28
N TYR A 80 -0.89 4.02 14.66
CA TYR A 80 -2.22 3.43 14.79
C TYR A 80 -2.55 3.06 16.24
N LEU A 81 -1.61 2.40 16.93
CA LEU A 81 -1.75 2.06 18.34
C LEU A 81 -1.82 3.33 19.20
N LYS A 82 -0.92 4.29 19.00
CA LYS A 82 -0.94 5.58 19.72
C LYS A 82 -2.28 6.32 19.55
N SER A 83 -2.79 6.41 18.33
CA SER A 83 -4.10 7.03 18.02
C SER A 83 -5.25 6.28 18.68
N SER A 84 -5.23 4.94 18.64
CA SER A 84 -6.29 4.10 19.21
C SER A 84 -6.32 4.15 20.74
N THR A 85 -5.16 4.04 21.40
CA THR A 85 -5.03 4.21 22.86
C THR A 85 -5.42 5.61 23.30
N LYS A 86 -5.03 6.65 22.55
CA LYS A 86 -5.45 8.03 22.83
C LYS A 86 -6.97 8.18 22.76
N PHE A 87 -7.60 7.69 21.69
CA PHE A 87 -9.05 7.69 21.55
C PHE A 87 -9.76 7.00 22.73
N VAL A 88 -9.29 5.81 23.15
CA VAL A 88 -9.83 5.08 24.30
C VAL A 88 -9.70 5.89 25.59
N ASN A 89 -8.52 6.43 25.88
CA ASN A 89 -8.27 7.16 27.13
C ASN A 89 -9.04 8.49 27.20
N GLU A 90 -9.11 9.24 26.10
CA GLU A 90 -9.88 10.50 26.02
C GLU A 90 -11.38 10.19 26.17
N THR A 91 -11.88 9.13 25.54
CA THR A 91 -13.28 8.69 25.65
C THR A 91 -13.63 8.21 27.07
N LYS A 92 -12.78 7.39 27.72
CA LYS A 92 -12.97 7.01 29.14
C LYS A 92 -13.02 8.23 30.06
N THR A 93 -12.18 9.24 29.80
CA THR A 93 -12.19 10.52 30.53
C THR A 93 -13.52 11.26 30.34
N ASN A 94 -14.05 11.28 29.10
CA ASN A 94 -15.32 11.93 28.80
C ASN A 94 -16.52 11.20 29.44
N ILE A 95 -16.53 9.87 29.42
CA ILE A 95 -17.49 9.02 30.16
C ILE A 95 -17.40 9.29 31.67
N ALA A 96 -16.19 9.46 32.22
CA ALA A 96 -16.02 9.83 33.63
C ALA A 96 -16.56 11.24 33.95
N SER A 97 -16.47 12.21 33.03
CA SER A 97 -17.14 13.51 33.15
C SER A 97 -18.66 13.36 33.15
N TYR A 98 -19.22 12.60 32.22
CA TYR A 98 -20.66 12.28 32.21
C TYR A 98 -21.12 11.59 33.52
N ASN A 99 -20.36 10.63 34.04
CA ASN A 99 -20.73 9.92 35.26
C ASN A 99 -20.84 10.83 36.51
N LYS A 100 -20.15 11.99 36.54
CA LYS A 100 -20.33 13.01 37.60
C LYS A 100 -21.72 13.65 37.54
N ILE A 101 -22.23 13.91 36.34
CA ILE A 101 -23.48 14.66 36.10
C ILE A 101 -24.70 13.76 35.92
N LYS A 102 -24.49 12.46 35.67
CA LYS A 102 -25.50 11.39 35.42
C LYS A 102 -26.72 11.43 36.34
N LYS A 103 -26.53 11.79 37.62
CA LYS A 103 -27.66 11.96 38.56
C LYS A 103 -28.57 13.13 38.19
N ASN A 104 -28.01 14.27 37.80
CA ASN A 104 -28.79 15.42 37.36
C ASN A 104 -29.48 15.12 36.03
N VAL A 105 -28.75 14.56 35.05
CA VAL A 105 -29.27 14.16 33.73
C VAL A 105 -30.52 13.27 33.83
N THR A 106 -30.62 12.43 34.87
CA THR A 106 -31.75 11.51 35.10
C THR A 106 -32.82 11.99 36.08
N SER A 107 -32.62 13.13 36.77
CA SER A 107 -33.56 13.61 37.81
C SER A 107 -34.01 15.07 37.65
N LYS A 108 -33.24 15.90 36.94
CA LYS A 108 -33.50 17.32 36.70
C LYS A 108 -33.44 17.57 35.19
N PHE A 109 -34.59 17.63 34.52
CA PHE A 109 -34.69 17.73 33.06
C PHE A 109 -34.81 19.18 32.56
N ASP A 110 -34.23 20.13 33.29
CA ASP A 110 -34.31 21.58 33.02
C ASP A 110 -33.20 22.36 33.75
N ASP A 111 -32.08 21.69 34.06
CA ASP A 111 -30.97 22.26 34.83
C ASP A 111 -29.94 22.80 33.83
N GLU A 112 -29.94 24.12 33.63
CA GLU A 112 -29.10 24.81 32.63
C GLU A 112 -27.61 24.51 32.80
N HIS A 113 -27.14 24.27 34.02
CA HIS A 113 -25.77 23.83 34.27
C HIS A 113 -25.52 22.42 33.71
N THR A 114 -26.41 21.46 34.01
CA THR A 114 -26.35 20.09 33.47
C THR A 114 -26.48 20.05 31.95
N LYS A 115 -27.28 20.94 31.34
CA LYS A 115 -27.35 21.13 29.89
C LYS A 115 -25.99 21.51 29.32
N ASN A 116 -25.40 22.59 29.82
CA ASN A 116 -24.10 23.08 29.36
C ASN A 116 -22.99 22.04 29.57
N GLU A 117 -23.02 21.27 30.66
CA GLU A 117 -22.08 20.15 30.85
C GLU A 117 -22.27 19.02 29.83
N LEU A 118 -23.52 18.66 29.48
CA LEU A 118 -23.79 17.67 28.42
C LEU A 118 -23.36 18.14 27.03
N GLU A 119 -23.57 19.41 26.69
CA GLU A 119 -23.18 20.00 25.41
C GLU A 119 -21.65 19.98 25.24
N ASN A 120 -20.91 20.36 26.30
CA ASN A 120 -19.45 20.25 26.33
C ASN A 120 -18.98 18.79 26.18
N ILE A 121 -19.58 17.83 26.90
CA ILE A 121 -19.26 16.40 26.80
C ILE A 121 -19.51 15.86 25.38
N TYR A 122 -20.59 16.31 24.72
CA TYR A 122 -20.86 15.95 23.32
C TYR A 122 -19.77 16.50 22.38
N HIS A 123 -19.45 17.79 22.46
CA HIS A 123 -18.42 18.40 21.61
C HIS A 123 -17.02 17.85 21.90
N ASP A 124 -16.69 17.50 23.14
CA ASP A 124 -15.46 16.78 23.47
C ASP A 124 -15.43 15.41 22.76
N GLN A 125 -16.53 14.65 22.75
CA GLN A 125 -16.58 13.37 22.03
C GLN A 125 -16.47 13.54 20.51
N GLU A 126 -17.13 14.54 19.95
CA GLU A 126 -17.06 14.91 18.54
C GLU A 126 -15.60 15.20 18.15
N ASN A 127 -14.91 16.05 18.91
CA ASN A 127 -13.49 16.36 18.74
C ASN A 127 -12.58 15.13 18.89
N ILE A 128 -12.78 14.28 19.90
CA ILE A 128 -12.03 13.03 20.11
C ILE A 128 -12.18 12.10 18.89
N THR A 129 -13.41 11.98 18.40
CA THR A 129 -13.76 11.06 17.32
C THR A 129 -13.24 11.55 15.97
N ASP A 130 -13.37 12.84 15.68
CA ASP A 130 -12.79 13.45 14.48
C ASP A 130 -11.27 13.45 14.50
N ARG A 131 -10.63 13.62 15.66
CA ARG A 131 -9.17 13.46 15.80
C ARG A 131 -8.74 12.05 15.38
N TYR A 132 -9.42 11.01 15.88
CA TYR A 132 -9.13 9.62 15.51
C TYR A 132 -9.34 9.36 14.01
N LYS A 133 -10.48 9.80 13.44
CA LYS A 133 -10.78 9.68 12.00
C LYS A 133 -9.70 10.38 11.15
N ASN A 134 -9.30 11.60 11.52
CA ASN A 134 -8.34 12.41 10.78
C ASN A 134 -6.91 11.88 10.88
N GLU A 135 -6.48 11.35 12.03
CA GLU A 135 -5.14 10.75 12.19
C GLU A 135 -4.93 9.53 11.27
N MET A 136 -6.00 8.86 10.83
CA MET A 136 -5.99 7.74 9.88
C MET A 136 -6.34 8.11 8.43
N LYS A 137 -6.78 9.35 8.17
CA LYS A 137 -7.28 9.79 6.86
C LYS A 137 -6.20 9.71 5.79
N GLY A 138 -6.52 9.05 4.67
CA GLY A 138 -5.60 8.87 3.54
C GLY A 138 -4.45 7.87 3.76
N LYS A 139 -4.38 7.19 4.92
CA LYS A 139 -3.36 6.16 5.17
C LYS A 139 -3.81 4.80 4.63
N THR A 140 -2.89 4.07 4.01
CA THR A 140 -3.11 2.67 3.62
C THR A 140 -3.09 1.79 4.87
N ILE A 141 -4.25 1.27 5.28
CA ILE A 141 -4.37 0.36 6.42
C ILE A 141 -3.81 -1.03 6.06
N PRO A 142 -2.76 -1.54 6.73
CA PRO A 142 -2.23 -2.88 6.50
C PRO A 142 -3.29 -3.95 6.73
N LYS A 143 -3.19 -5.08 6.01
CA LYS A 143 -4.21 -6.14 5.98
C LYS A 143 -4.64 -6.59 7.38
N ASP A 144 -3.67 -6.78 8.26
CA ASP A 144 -3.87 -7.35 9.61
C ASP A 144 -4.60 -6.37 10.54
N TYR A 145 -4.49 -5.05 10.29
CA TYR A 145 -5.17 -4.00 11.03
C TYR A 145 -6.56 -3.64 10.48
N LYS A 146 -6.96 -4.14 9.29
CA LYS A 146 -8.24 -3.76 8.66
C LYS A 146 -9.47 -4.07 9.50
N SER A 147 -9.48 -5.22 10.19
CA SER A 147 -10.60 -5.61 11.05
C SER A 147 -10.68 -4.70 12.28
N LEU A 148 -9.56 -4.53 12.98
CA LEU A 148 -9.47 -3.67 14.17
C LEU A 148 -9.83 -2.22 13.85
N HIS A 149 -9.33 -1.66 12.75
CA HIS A 149 -9.66 -0.29 12.32
C HIS A 149 -11.15 -0.11 12.00
N LYS A 150 -11.79 -1.11 11.38
CA LYS A 150 -13.24 -1.08 11.14
C LYS A 150 -14.02 -1.09 12.46
N SER A 151 -13.61 -1.90 13.45
CA SER A 151 -14.22 -1.90 14.78
C SER A 151 -14.03 -0.56 15.49
N MET A 152 -12.81 0.00 15.51
CA MET A 152 -12.51 1.29 16.14
C MET A 152 -13.30 2.46 15.51
N LEU A 153 -13.42 2.50 14.18
CA LEU A 153 -14.25 3.50 13.50
C LEU A 153 -15.74 3.37 13.82
N LYS A 154 -16.23 2.13 13.96
CA LYS A 154 -17.62 1.87 14.36
C LYS A 154 -17.85 2.32 15.80
N LEU A 155 -16.94 1.97 16.71
CA LEU A 155 -17.00 2.33 18.13
C LEU A 155 -16.99 3.84 18.30
N SER A 156 -16.03 4.55 17.68
CA SER A 156 -15.93 6.01 17.79
C SER A 156 -17.18 6.73 17.30
N THR A 157 -17.68 6.37 16.10
CA THR A 157 -18.94 6.91 15.56
C THR A 157 -20.16 6.56 16.42
N SER A 158 -20.17 5.39 17.07
CA SER A 158 -21.29 4.98 17.94
C SER A 158 -21.31 5.78 19.23
N ILE A 159 -20.15 6.05 19.83
CA ILE A 159 -20.05 6.82 21.07
C ILE A 159 -20.34 8.32 20.82
N GLU A 160 -19.81 8.89 19.75
CA GLU A 160 -20.17 10.24 19.24
C GLU A 160 -21.69 10.39 19.13
N LYS A 161 -22.35 9.45 18.41
CA LYS A 161 -23.80 9.43 18.25
C LYS A 161 -24.54 9.30 19.59
N VAL A 162 -24.08 8.46 20.52
CA VAL A 162 -24.75 8.25 21.81
C VAL A 162 -24.70 9.50 22.69
N PHE A 163 -23.57 10.22 22.73
CA PHE A 163 -23.51 11.51 23.42
C PHE A 163 -24.36 12.57 22.74
N LYS A 164 -24.40 12.58 21.40
CA LYS A 164 -25.32 13.45 20.65
C LYS A 164 -26.78 13.18 21.00
N ASP A 165 -27.20 11.91 20.94
CA ASP A 165 -28.58 11.50 21.24
C ASP A 165 -28.96 11.80 22.69
N LEU A 166 -28.01 11.69 23.63
CA LEU A 166 -28.19 12.06 25.03
C LEU A 166 -28.41 13.57 25.19
N ASN A 167 -27.59 14.40 24.54
CA ASN A 167 -27.72 15.86 24.54
C ASN A 167 -29.06 16.29 23.91
N ASP A 168 -29.34 15.83 22.69
CA ASP A 168 -30.58 16.06 21.96
C ASP A 168 -31.83 15.67 22.76
N ALA A 169 -31.78 14.55 23.50
CA ALA A 169 -32.89 14.08 24.32
C ALA A 169 -33.03 14.88 25.62
N TYR A 170 -31.93 15.35 26.21
CA TYR A 170 -31.95 16.25 27.36
C TYR A 170 -32.59 17.60 27.01
N ASP A 171 -32.17 18.22 25.91
CA ASP A 171 -32.77 19.47 25.38
C ASP A 171 -34.27 19.34 25.10
N LYS A 172 -34.71 18.20 24.55
CA LYS A 172 -36.12 17.91 24.26
C LYS A 172 -36.90 17.44 25.48
N LYS A 173 -36.25 17.30 26.65
CA LYS A 173 -36.81 16.74 27.90
C LYS A 173 -37.37 15.31 27.71
N ASP A 174 -36.86 14.58 26.73
CA ASP A 174 -37.27 13.22 26.39
C ASP A 174 -36.60 12.19 27.32
N LYS A 175 -37.33 11.87 28.40
CA LYS A 175 -36.92 10.86 29.38
C LYS A 175 -36.67 9.48 28.77
N LYS A 176 -37.37 9.10 27.69
CA LYS A 176 -37.19 7.80 27.02
C LYS A 176 -35.93 7.81 26.16
N GLY A 177 -35.71 8.88 25.41
CA GLY A 177 -34.47 9.13 24.66
C GLY A 177 -33.25 9.10 25.57
N ILE A 178 -33.29 9.80 26.70
CA ILE A 178 -32.22 9.80 27.72
C ILE A 178 -31.97 8.38 28.25
N GLN A 179 -33.01 7.66 28.69
CA GLN A 179 -32.84 6.28 29.19
C GLN A 179 -32.24 5.34 28.14
N LYS A 180 -32.66 5.46 26.89
CA LYS A 180 -32.13 4.68 25.77
C LYS A 180 -30.65 5.01 25.51
N ALA A 181 -30.29 6.29 25.38
CA ALA A 181 -28.91 6.72 25.17
C ALA A 181 -27.99 6.26 26.32
N ILE A 182 -28.47 6.30 27.58
CA ILE A 182 -27.72 5.79 28.73
C ILE A 182 -27.52 4.27 28.66
N GLN A 183 -28.52 3.50 28.22
CA GLN A 183 -28.39 2.06 28.01
C GLN A 183 -27.39 1.73 26.90
N GLU A 184 -27.44 2.46 25.77
CA GLU A 184 -26.46 2.34 24.68
C GLU A 184 -25.05 2.69 25.17
N LEU A 185 -24.88 3.77 25.94
CA LEU A 185 -23.58 4.18 26.51
C LEU A 185 -22.99 3.11 27.43
N ASN A 186 -23.78 2.55 28.37
CA ASN A 186 -23.31 1.48 29.26
C ASN A 186 -22.99 0.17 28.50
N GLY A 187 -23.50 0.00 27.27
CA GLY A 187 -23.14 -1.10 26.38
C GLY A 187 -21.78 -0.87 25.72
N LEU A 188 -21.56 0.34 25.20
CA LEU A 188 -20.31 0.73 24.55
C LEU A 188 -19.15 0.86 25.55
N ASP A 189 -19.40 1.34 26.77
CA ASP A 189 -18.39 1.42 27.86
C ASP A 189 -17.73 0.06 28.13
N LYS A 190 -18.54 -1.02 28.15
CA LYS A 190 -18.06 -2.41 28.26
C LYS A 190 -17.31 -2.91 27.04
N GLU A 191 -17.58 -2.37 25.85
CA GLU A 191 -16.82 -2.67 24.62
C GLU A 191 -15.45 -1.98 24.66
N ILE A 192 -15.37 -0.77 25.24
CA ILE A 192 -14.10 -0.04 25.47
C ILE A 192 -13.21 -0.78 26.49
N ASP A 193 -13.78 -1.27 27.59
CA ASP A 193 -13.04 -2.04 28.61
C ASP A 193 -12.50 -3.39 28.11
N GLN A 194 -12.98 -3.90 26.98
CA GLN A 194 -12.49 -5.14 26.33
C GLN A 194 -11.36 -4.91 25.32
N ILE A 195 -10.85 -3.67 25.21
CA ILE A 195 -9.74 -3.30 24.31
C ILE A 195 -8.39 -3.31 25.07
N GLU A 196 -8.40 -3.48 26.39
CA GLU A 196 -7.23 -3.69 27.26
C GLU A 196 -6.78 -5.16 27.32
#